data_AF-A0A7C9BEJ7-F1
#
_entry.id   AF-A0A7C9BEJ7-F1
#
_cell.length_a   1.000
_cell.length_b   1.000
_cell.length_c   1.000
_cell.angle_alpha   90.00
_cell.angle_beta   90.00
_cell.angle_gamma   90.00
#
_symmetry.space_group_name_H-M   'P 1'
#
loop_
_entity.id
_entity.type
_entity.pdbx_description
1 polymer ?
#
loop_
_entity_poly.entity_id
_entity_poly.type
_entity_poly.pdbx_seq_one_letter_code
_entity_poly.pdbx_strand_id
1 'polypeptide(L)'
;MALTNRRTFLQKAGLAAVGTSPLLPEPARKKDLLVHHVFFYLKDPQNAQHESQLLEGLGKLAQISTIQLSHIGRPARTSGDAIEKGYSLSWLCFFKNLIEEEIYQTDPIHLKFLEDYAHLWEKRVVYNALGKKG
;
A
#
# COMPACT_ATOMS: atom_id res chain seq x y z
N MET A 1 23.14 -10.84 -36.25
CA MET A 1 22.53 -11.90 -35.44
C MET A 1 23.57 -12.40 -34.45
N ALA A 2 23.42 -12.07 -33.17
CA ALA A 2 24.26 -12.59 -32.10
C ALA A 2 23.34 -13.12 -31.01
N LEU A 3 23.32 -14.44 -30.87
CA LEU A 3 22.54 -15.17 -29.86
C LEU A 3 23.35 -15.21 -28.57
N THR A 4 22.99 -14.39 -27.59
CA THR A 4 23.61 -14.43 -26.25
C THR A 4 23.01 -15.58 -25.45
N ASN A 5 23.81 -16.63 -25.29
CA ASN A 5 23.43 -17.85 -24.60
C ASN A 5 23.49 -17.65 -23.08
N ARG A 6 22.33 -17.69 -22.42
CA ARG A 6 22.20 -17.70 -20.95
C ARG A 6 22.46 -19.11 -20.45
N ARG A 7 23.64 -19.39 -19.86
CA ARG A 7 23.90 -20.50 -18.91
C ARG A 7 25.39 -20.59 -18.56
N THR A 8 25.78 -19.97 -17.44
CA THR A 8 26.84 -20.52 -16.58
C THR A 8 26.74 -19.92 -15.17
N PHE A 9 25.80 -20.44 -14.39
CA PHE A 9 25.83 -20.34 -12.94
C PHE A 9 26.47 -21.62 -12.42
N LEU A 10 27.77 -21.59 -12.10
CA LEU A 10 28.38 -22.56 -11.18
C LEU A 10 29.52 -21.89 -10.39
N GLN A 11 29.27 -21.80 -9.10
CA GLN A 11 30.17 -22.18 -8.00
C GLN A 11 31.59 -21.63 -7.99
N LYS A 12 31.83 -20.69 -7.05
CA LYS A 12 33.00 -20.75 -6.17
C LYS A 12 32.61 -20.35 -4.75
N ALA A 13 32.50 -21.34 -3.87
CA ALA A 13 32.64 -21.15 -2.43
C ALA A 13 34.13 -21.06 -2.12
N GLY A 14 34.55 -20.07 -1.33
CA GLY A 14 35.94 -19.93 -0.92
C GLY A 14 36.20 -18.70 -0.04
N LEU A 15 36.37 -18.98 1.26
CA LEU A 15 37.11 -18.23 2.28
C LEU A 15 36.68 -16.80 2.65
N ALA A 16 36.37 -16.64 3.94
CA ALA A 16 36.09 -15.41 4.62
C ALA A 16 37.23 -14.38 4.46
N ALA A 17 36.89 -13.23 3.90
CA ALA A 17 37.53 -11.97 4.21
C ALA A 17 36.52 -11.14 5.01
N VAL A 18 36.91 -10.70 6.21
CA VAL A 18 36.20 -9.64 6.95
C VAL A 18 36.39 -8.35 6.15
N GLY A 19 35.64 -8.22 5.07
CA GLY A 19 35.58 -7.04 4.23
C GLY A 19 34.36 -6.25 4.66
N THR A 20 34.56 -5.03 5.14
CA THR A 20 33.49 -4.04 5.24
C THR A 20 32.84 -3.93 3.86
N SER A 21 31.68 -4.56 3.67
CA SER A 21 30.82 -4.24 2.54
C SER A 21 30.68 -2.71 2.54
N PRO A 22 31.01 -2.01 1.45
CA PRO A 22 30.64 -0.62 1.37
C PRO A 22 29.12 -0.64 1.43
N LEU A 23 28.55 -0.11 2.52
CA LEU A 23 27.17 0.31 2.56
C LEU A 23 27.02 1.26 1.37
N LEU A 24 26.50 0.74 0.26
CA LEU A 24 26.03 1.59 -0.82
C LEU A 24 25.10 2.60 -0.15
N PRO A 25 25.31 3.91 -0.32
CA PRO A 25 24.40 4.89 0.26
C PRO A 25 23.00 4.52 -0.23
N GLU A 26 22.09 4.20 0.70
CA GLU A 26 20.67 4.01 0.36
C GLU A 26 20.23 5.28 -0.36
N PRO A 27 19.88 5.20 -1.66
CA PRO A 27 19.57 6.40 -2.41
C PRO A 27 18.26 6.95 -1.86
N ALA A 28 18.32 8.07 -1.14
CA ALA A 28 17.28 9.08 -0.97
C ALA A 28 15.83 8.63 -0.58
N ARG A 29 15.57 7.35 -0.27
CA ARG A 29 14.22 6.80 -0.01
C ARG A 29 13.50 7.42 1.19
N LYS A 30 14.22 8.11 2.08
CA LYS A 30 13.69 8.56 3.37
C LYS A 30 12.93 9.89 3.36
N LYS A 31 12.99 10.68 2.29
CA LYS A 31 12.55 12.09 2.34
C LYS A 31 11.21 12.40 1.69
N ASP A 32 10.79 11.62 0.70
CA ASP A 32 9.55 11.91 -0.01
C ASP A 32 8.36 11.34 0.76
N LEU A 33 7.33 12.16 0.96
CA LEU A 33 6.05 11.76 1.53
C LEU A 33 5.41 10.72 0.61
N LEU A 34 4.83 9.67 1.17
CA LEU A 34 4.04 8.71 0.42
C LEU A 34 2.55 8.93 0.71
N VAL A 35 1.77 9.11 -0.35
CA VAL A 35 0.31 9.09 -0.31
C VAL A 35 -0.17 7.73 -0.79
N HIS A 36 -0.91 7.02 0.06
CA HIS A 36 -1.53 5.73 -0.23
C HIS A 36 -3.04 5.93 -0.30
N HIS A 37 -3.62 5.80 -1.48
CA HIS A 37 -5.05 6.02 -1.68
C HIS A 37 -5.71 4.77 -2.28
N VAL A 38 -6.64 4.19 -1.54
CA VAL A 38 -7.34 2.96 -1.91
C VAL A 38 -8.82 3.26 -2.12
N PHE A 39 -9.37 2.70 -3.20
CA PHE A 39 -10.81 2.68 -3.44
C PHE A 39 -11.30 1.24 -3.38
N PHE A 40 -12.25 0.96 -2.49
CA PHE A 40 -12.85 -0.34 -2.31
C PHE A 40 -14.18 -0.43 -3.06
N TYR A 41 -14.36 -1.53 -3.80
CA TYR A 41 -15.59 -1.87 -4.52
C TYR A 41 -16.18 -3.09 -3.82
N LEU A 42 -17.25 -2.89 -3.04
CA LEU A 42 -17.92 -3.99 -2.34
C LEU A 42 -18.52 -4.98 -3.33
N LYS A 43 -18.54 -6.27 -2.97
CA LYS A 43 -19.23 -7.31 -3.76
C LYS A 43 -20.73 -7.02 -3.90
N ASP A 44 -21.29 -6.45 -2.84
CA ASP A 44 -22.67 -5.98 -2.79
C ASP A 44 -22.69 -4.50 -2.35
N PRO A 45 -22.63 -3.56 -3.30
CA PRO A 45 -22.55 -2.12 -3.01
C PRO A 45 -23.79 -1.54 -2.30
N GLN A 46 -24.92 -2.26 -2.29
CA GLN A 46 -26.15 -1.80 -1.64
C GLN A 46 -26.31 -2.37 -0.22
N ASN A 47 -25.39 -3.25 0.20
CA ASN A 47 -25.42 -3.87 1.51
C ASN A 47 -24.79 -2.97 2.57
N ALA A 48 -25.65 -2.22 3.28
CA ALA A 48 -25.24 -1.31 4.35
C ALA A 48 -24.47 -2.02 5.49
N GLN A 49 -24.73 -3.31 5.74
CA GLN A 49 -24.03 -4.06 6.78
C GLN A 49 -22.58 -4.36 6.37
N HIS A 50 -22.35 -4.79 5.13
CA HIS A 50 -21.00 -5.01 4.61
C HIS A 50 -20.20 -3.70 4.54
N GLU A 51 -20.85 -2.60 4.16
CA GLU A 51 -20.20 -1.28 4.20
C GLU A 51 -19.81 -0.89 5.63
N SER A 52 -20.69 -1.10 6.60
CA SER A 52 -20.43 -0.83 8.02
C SER A 52 -19.27 -1.67 8.56
N GLN A 53 -19.20 -2.96 8.20
CA GLN A 53 -18.09 -3.84 8.57
C GLN A 53 -16.75 -3.37 7.98
N LEU A 54 -16.72 -2.97 6.71
CA LEU A 54 -15.50 -2.44 6.10
C LEU A 54 -15.09 -1.12 6.76
N LEU A 55 -16.05 -0.24 7.08
CA LEU A 55 -15.78 1.01 7.81
C LEU A 55 -15.18 0.75 9.19
N GLU A 56 -15.71 -0.22 9.93
CA GLU A 56 -15.14 -0.68 11.21
C GLU A 56 -13.70 -1.17 11.04
N GLY A 57 -13.44 -2.03 10.04
CA GLY A 57 -12.11 -2.54 9.73
C GLY A 57 -11.12 -1.42 9.41
N LEU A 58 -11.52 -0.44 8.60
CA LEU A 58 -10.70 0.74 8.29
C LEU A 58 -10.46 1.62 9.53
N GLY A 59 -11.43 1.72 10.44
CA GLY A 59 -11.26 2.41 11.72
C GLY A 59 -10.21 1.76 12.63
N LYS A 60 -10.14 0.42 12.64
CA LYS A 60 -9.06 -0.34 13.31
C LYS A 60 -7.72 -0.13 12.62
N LEU A 61 -7.72 -0.18 11.29
CA LEU A 61 -6.51 0.00 10.49
C LEU A 61 -5.87 1.38 10.67
N ALA A 62 -6.68 2.40 10.92
CA ALA A 62 -6.24 3.76 11.23
C ALA A 62 -5.41 3.89 12.52
N GLN A 63 -5.38 2.86 13.37
CA GLN A 63 -4.61 2.87 14.62
C GLN A 63 -3.12 2.51 14.42
N ILE A 64 -2.70 2.13 13.21
CA ILE A 64 -1.30 1.82 12.93
C ILE A 64 -0.45 3.09 13.04
N SER A 65 0.61 3.03 13.84
CA SER A 65 1.40 4.19 14.27
C SER A 65 2.21 4.87 13.16
N THR A 66 2.49 4.16 12.05
CA THR A 66 3.23 4.72 10.91
C THR A 66 2.36 5.67 10.07
N ILE A 67 1.03 5.54 10.15
CA ILE A 67 0.07 6.43 9.48
C ILE A 67 0.17 7.82 10.12
N GLN A 68 0.51 8.83 9.32
CA GLN A 68 0.59 10.23 9.77
C GLN A 68 -0.78 10.91 9.78
N LEU A 69 -1.61 10.56 8.79
CA LEU A 69 -2.97 11.05 8.63
C LEU A 69 -3.73 9.99 7.86
N SER A 70 -4.97 9.72 8.26
CA SER A 70 -5.90 8.92 7.47
C SER A 70 -7.22 9.66 7.24
N HIS A 71 -7.90 9.30 6.15
CA HIS A 71 -9.25 9.76 5.85
C HIS A 71 -10.05 8.62 5.21
N ILE A 72 -11.21 8.31 5.80
CA ILE A 72 -12.17 7.36 5.25
C ILE A 72 -13.31 8.16 4.63
N GLY A 73 -13.56 7.93 3.34
CA GLY A 73 -14.55 8.69 2.56
C GLY A 73 -15.53 7.81 1.82
N ARG A 74 -16.58 8.45 1.31
CA ARG A 74 -17.59 7.90 0.40
C ARG A 74 -17.62 8.73 -0.88
N PRO A 75 -18.16 8.22 -2.00
CA PRO A 75 -18.44 9.04 -3.16
C PRO A 75 -19.26 10.27 -2.77
N ALA A 76 -18.79 11.46 -3.16
CA ALA A 76 -19.52 12.70 -2.94
C ALA A 76 -20.65 12.84 -3.99
N ARG A 77 -21.70 13.61 -3.64
CA ARG A 77 -22.79 13.97 -4.57
C ARG A 77 -22.39 15.10 -5.53
N THR A 78 -21.22 14.98 -6.15
CA THR A 78 -20.73 15.89 -7.21
C THR A 78 -21.01 15.28 -8.58
N SER A 79 -20.85 15.99 -9.70
CA SER A 79 -21.06 15.46 -11.06
C SER A 79 -20.03 16.00 -12.05
N GLY A 80 -19.72 15.22 -13.09
CA GLY A 80 -18.76 15.54 -14.14
C GLY A 80 -18.17 14.29 -14.80
N ASP A 81 -17.78 14.40 -16.07
CA ASP A 81 -17.33 13.27 -16.89
C ASP A 81 -16.02 12.64 -16.39
N ALA A 82 -15.22 13.42 -15.65
CA ALA A 82 -13.96 12.97 -15.05
C ALA A 82 -14.13 12.39 -13.63
N ILE A 83 -15.35 12.27 -13.10
CA ILE A 83 -15.59 11.81 -11.72
C ILE A 83 -15.96 10.33 -11.68
N GLU A 84 -15.05 9.51 -11.17
CA GLU A 84 -15.31 8.11 -10.81
C GLU A 84 -16.10 8.02 -9.49
N LYS A 85 -17.14 7.19 -9.46
CA LYS A 85 -18.02 7.03 -8.28
C LYS A 85 -18.47 5.59 -8.04
N GLY A 86 -17.95 4.62 -8.79
CA GLY A 86 -18.32 3.22 -8.63
C GLY A 86 -17.81 2.56 -7.35
N TYR A 87 -16.94 3.23 -6.59
CA TYR A 87 -16.41 2.72 -5.33
C TYR A 87 -17.39 2.92 -4.17
N SER A 88 -17.30 2.07 -3.14
CA SER A 88 -18.12 2.18 -1.93
C SER A 88 -17.45 3.03 -0.86
N LEU A 89 -16.15 2.78 -0.60
CA LEU A 89 -15.35 3.52 0.39
C LEU A 89 -13.98 3.88 -0.18
N SER A 90 -13.49 5.07 0.17
CA SER A 90 -12.10 5.50 -0.07
C SER A 90 -11.30 5.47 1.23
N TRP A 91 -10.05 5.03 1.16
CA TRP A 91 -9.08 5.02 2.26
C TRP A 91 -7.83 5.76 1.83
N LEU A 92 -7.63 6.96 2.38
CA LEU A 92 -6.46 7.79 2.11
C LEU A 92 -5.55 7.79 3.33
N CYS A 93 -4.27 7.50 3.12
CA CYS A 93 -3.23 7.54 4.14
C CYS A 93 -2.03 8.36 3.67
N PHE A 94 -1.38 8.99 4.64
CA PHE A 94 -0.09 9.65 4.48
C PHE A 94 0.95 8.94 5.33
N PHE A 95 2.10 8.63 4.74
CA PHE A 95 3.26 8.08 5.42
C PHE A 95 4.44 9.03 5.27
N LYS A 96 5.35 9.06 6.25
CA LYS A 96 6.53 9.94 6.19
C LYS A 96 7.40 9.65 4.97
N ASN A 97 7.43 8.39 4.54
CA ASN A 97 8.15 7.89 3.38
C ASN A 97 7.71 6.47 3.01
N LEU A 98 8.32 5.93 1.95
CA LEU A 98 8.07 4.57 1.48
C LEU A 98 8.34 3.50 2.57
N ILE A 99 9.38 3.68 3.39
CA ILE A 99 9.77 2.69 4.42
C ILE A 99 8.66 2.54 5.48
N GLU A 100 8.04 3.65 5.89
CA GLU A 100 6.93 3.64 6.85
C GLU A 100 5.67 2.95 6.27
N GLU A 101 5.46 3.03 4.96
CA GLU A 101 4.38 2.29 4.30
C GLU A 101 4.70 0.79 4.16
N GLU A 102 5.95 0.43 3.86
CA GLU A 102 6.39 -0.97 3.84
C GLU A 102 6.21 -1.61 5.23
N ILE A 103 6.51 -0.88 6.31
CA ILE A 103 6.22 -1.30 7.68
C ILE A 103 4.71 -1.49 7.87
N TYR A 104 3.90 -0.51 7.47
CA TYR A 104 2.43 -0.60 7.54
C TYR A 104 1.87 -1.85 6.85
N GLN A 105 2.38 -2.21 5.66
CA GLN A 105 1.89 -3.38 4.91
C GLN A 105 2.08 -4.70 5.67
N THR A 106 3.11 -4.79 6.51
CA THR A 106 3.46 -5.98 7.29
C THR A 106 3.01 -5.91 8.75
N ASP A 107 2.41 -4.79 9.17
CA ASP A 107 1.92 -4.61 10.53
C ASP A 107 0.84 -5.67 10.86
N PRO A 108 0.87 -6.32 12.03
CA PRO A 108 -0.13 -7.30 12.42
C PRO A 108 -1.57 -6.80 12.32
N ILE A 109 -1.83 -5.52 12.58
CA ILE A 109 -3.16 -4.91 12.43
C ILE A 109 -3.58 -4.90 10.96
N HIS A 110 -2.65 -4.60 10.04
CA HIS A 110 -2.93 -4.62 8.60
C HIS A 110 -3.18 -6.03 8.09
N LEU A 111 -2.36 -7.00 8.50
CA LEU A 111 -2.55 -8.41 8.15
C LEU A 111 -3.90 -8.93 8.66
N LYS A 112 -4.26 -8.60 9.90
CA LYS A 112 -5.56 -8.98 10.49
C LYS A 112 -6.73 -8.30 9.78
N PHE A 113 -6.56 -7.05 9.34
CA PHE A 113 -7.58 -6.36 8.53
C PHE A 113 -7.85 -7.10 7.22
N LEU A 114 -6.81 -7.57 6.52
CA LEU A 114 -6.99 -8.35 5.31
C LEU A 114 -7.67 -9.69 5.59
N GLU A 115 -7.24 -10.40 6.63
CA GLU A 115 -7.86 -11.66 7.05
C GLU A 115 -9.36 -11.49 7.34
N ASP A 116 -9.71 -10.47 8.13
CA ASP A 116 -11.07 -10.28 8.64
C ASP A 116 -12.01 -9.66 7.62
N TYR A 117 -11.53 -8.78 6.73
CA TYR A 117 -12.41 -7.93 5.93
C TYR A 117 -12.26 -8.11 4.41
N ALA A 118 -11.24 -8.81 3.91
CA ALA A 118 -11.02 -8.94 2.46
C ALA A 118 -12.11 -9.68 1.69
N HIS A 119 -12.92 -10.44 2.39
CA HIS A 119 -14.06 -11.12 1.80
C HIS A 119 -15.19 -10.14 1.38
N LEU A 120 -15.20 -8.89 1.88
CA LEU A 120 -16.27 -7.92 1.64
C LEU A 120 -16.21 -7.25 0.25
N TRP A 121 -15.01 -7.08 -0.31
CA TRP A 121 -14.83 -6.41 -1.59
C TRP A 121 -14.55 -7.39 -2.73
N GLU A 122 -15.01 -7.05 -3.93
CA GLU A 122 -14.64 -7.77 -5.16
C GLU A 122 -13.31 -7.26 -5.72
N LYS A 123 -13.05 -5.96 -5.54
CA LYS A 123 -11.89 -5.27 -6.08
C LYS A 123 -11.51 -4.13 -5.16
N ARG A 124 -10.21 -3.85 -5.09
CA ARG A 124 -9.68 -2.58 -4.62
C ARG A 124 -8.71 -2.02 -5.65
N VAL A 125 -8.68 -0.69 -5.78
CA VAL A 125 -7.69 0.01 -6.62
C VAL A 125 -6.81 0.84 -5.71
N VAL A 126 -5.50 0.66 -5.81
CA VAL A 126 -4.50 1.32 -4.95
C VAL A 126 -3.67 2.27 -5.80
N TYR A 127 -3.58 3.53 -5.37
CA TYR A 127 -2.70 4.53 -5.93
C TYR A 127 -1.68 4.94 -4.86
N ASN A 128 -0.41 4.63 -5.11
CA ASN A 128 0.72 5.06 -4.30
C ASN A 128 1.46 6.17 -5.04
N ALA A 129 1.64 7.32 -4.40
CA ALA A 129 2.32 8.48 -4.97
C ALA A 129 3.41 8.99 -4.04
N LEU A 130 4.64 9.06 -4.55
CA LEU A 130 5.76 9.73 -3.89
C LEU A 130 5.82 11.20 -4.30
N GLY A 131 6.01 12.08 -3.33
CA GLY A 131 6.18 13.50 -3.59
C GLY A 131 6.78 14.24 -2.42
N LYS A 132 7.33 15.43 -2.70
CA LYS A 132 7.71 16.35 -1.62
C LYS A 132 6.46 16.83 -0.91
N LYS A 133 6.54 17.03 0.39
CA LYS A 133 5.50 17.75 1.13
C LYS A 133 5.37 19.16 0.51
N GLY A 134 4.17 19.49 0.04
CA GLY A 134 3.82 20.80 -0.50
C GLY A 134 3.75 21.88 0.56
#